data_AF-A0AAU5SJN4-F1
#
_entry.id   AF-A0AAU5SJN4-F1
#
_cell.length_a   1.000
_cell.length_b   1.000
_cell.length_c   1.000
_cell.angle_alpha   90.00
_cell.angle_beta   90.00
_cell.angle_gamma   90.00
#
_symmetry.space_group_name_H-M   'P 1'
#
loop_
_entity.id
_entity.type
_entity.pdbx_description
1 polymer ?
#
loop_
_entity_poly.entity_id
_entity_poly.type
_entity_poly.pdbx_seq_one_letter_code
_entity_poly.pdbx_strand_id
1 'polypeptide(L)'
;MTTAESPATTARRPATAWPLENAVFSAAMFAHRLPWTDAPARALGLDALTRDGVRGGLLAHLRRTRSGRPVRLRTAFGTFLVPPSGADAASLLAAAQEAGVLGAPSGLTPGGLRYGLSPHVPLEREVPVARGQWAALAAEDVDAVIAARRGDGTLDRDTWRRGAARVARRVVVGAAAAEDTLLSEVAARAAAESGSRSHRVRSAALERRLAPYLADPDPASLAGWLLADGAAPEAAGPAVTHALAVVEGAVAGSALQALALLAVGSVAGAGEAVGEALRRYPAVGAAVYPVEGAFVWEDLAVEHGTEILWAPGWAPGEDRPGQGPSALCGAPSGCAAAHPDGCAAARFAEHVAEEVVRRVTAAVHPVLISPSFSADRLPDALDPDTLLVAFREAGGLIPDGRVTVGLPAALPVRVHGFAPAAYGALAHASADRLERHAESLAACAGHSGWDTDEAGERFRMTLLGHAERCAKAAGDVRRAAKRLAG
;
A
#
# COMPACT_ATOMS: atom_id res chain seq x y z
N MET A 1 42.69 -45.31 5.36
CA MET A 1 41.38 -44.65 5.41
C MET A 1 41.22 -43.86 4.13
N THR A 2 40.46 -44.40 3.19
CA THR A 2 40.07 -43.74 1.94
C THR A 2 39.05 -42.66 2.26
N THR A 3 39.43 -41.40 2.07
CA THR A 3 38.50 -40.27 1.98
C THR A 3 37.54 -40.54 0.83
N ALA A 4 36.29 -40.86 1.15
CA ALA A 4 35.22 -40.90 0.18
C ALA A 4 34.98 -39.46 -0.29
N GLU A 5 35.37 -39.16 -1.53
CA GLU A 5 34.91 -37.99 -2.25
C GLU A 5 33.38 -38.07 -2.31
N SER A 6 32.73 -37.13 -1.62
CA SER A 6 31.28 -36.92 -1.75
C SER A 6 30.99 -36.58 -3.21
N PRO A 7 30.06 -37.27 -3.89
CA PRO A 7 29.82 -37.05 -5.31
C PRO A 7 29.35 -35.60 -5.51
N ALA A 8 30.05 -34.86 -6.37
CA ALA A 8 29.65 -33.55 -6.84
C ALA A 8 28.23 -33.65 -7.44
N THR A 9 27.24 -33.27 -6.66
CA THR A 9 25.84 -33.28 -7.08
C THR A 9 25.66 -32.10 -8.04
N THR A 10 25.55 -32.40 -9.34
CA THR A 10 25.20 -31.41 -10.35
C THR A 10 23.93 -30.66 -9.93
N ALA A 11 24.01 -29.34 -9.89
CA ALA A 11 22.90 -28.48 -9.52
C ALA A 11 21.68 -28.77 -10.41
N ARG A 12 20.52 -28.95 -9.77
CA ARG A 12 19.26 -29.33 -10.40
C ARG A 12 18.53 -28.09 -10.90
N ARG A 13 17.80 -28.23 -12.00
CA ARG A 13 16.91 -27.17 -12.49
C ARG A 13 15.59 -27.14 -11.70
N PRO A 14 14.94 -25.97 -11.56
CA PRO A 14 13.60 -25.86 -10.98
C PRO A 14 12.60 -26.74 -11.71
N ALA A 15 11.85 -27.54 -10.94
CA ALA A 15 10.75 -28.32 -11.47
C ALA A 15 9.70 -27.37 -12.07
N THR A 16 9.17 -27.73 -13.24
CA THR A 16 8.08 -26.97 -13.86
C THR A 16 6.75 -27.60 -13.46
N ALA A 17 5.78 -26.76 -13.07
CA ALA A 17 4.41 -27.19 -12.82
C ALA A 17 3.83 -27.86 -14.07
N TRP A 18 3.01 -28.89 -13.88
CA TRP A 18 2.36 -29.62 -14.97
C TRP A 18 1.43 -28.71 -15.77
N PRO A 19 1.13 -29.04 -17.05
CA PRO A 19 0.25 -28.22 -17.87
C PRO A 19 -1.11 -27.92 -17.23
N LEU A 20 -1.70 -28.90 -16.55
CA LEU A 20 -2.97 -28.74 -15.84
C LEU A 20 -2.84 -27.82 -14.62
N GLU A 21 -1.78 -27.96 -13.84
CA GLU A 21 -1.47 -27.07 -12.70
C GLU A 21 -1.36 -25.62 -13.18
N ASN A 22 -0.62 -25.39 -14.27
CA ASN A 22 -0.49 -24.05 -14.88
C ASN A 22 -1.84 -23.51 -15.39
N ALA A 23 -2.66 -24.35 -16.02
CA ALA A 23 -3.95 -23.93 -16.57
C ALA A 23 -4.94 -23.53 -15.46
N VAL A 24 -5.02 -24.33 -14.39
CA VAL A 24 -5.88 -24.05 -13.23
C VAL A 24 -5.41 -22.77 -12.52
N PHE A 25 -4.11 -22.61 -12.28
CA PHE A 25 -3.57 -21.40 -11.68
C PHE A 25 -3.83 -20.16 -12.54
N SER A 26 -3.59 -20.27 -13.85
CA SER A 26 -3.82 -19.17 -14.80
C SER A 26 -5.29 -18.77 -14.86
N ALA A 27 -6.22 -19.73 -14.82
CA ALA A 27 -7.64 -19.47 -14.79
C ALA A 27 -8.07 -18.75 -13.50
N ALA A 28 -7.57 -19.19 -12.33
CA ALA A 28 -7.81 -18.52 -11.06
C ALA A 28 -7.33 -17.07 -11.08
N MET A 29 -6.13 -16.83 -11.64
CA MET A 29 -5.56 -15.49 -11.78
C MET A 29 -6.34 -14.61 -12.76
N PHE A 30 -6.78 -15.14 -13.90
CA PHE A 30 -7.56 -14.37 -14.88
C PHE A 30 -8.95 -13.99 -14.35
N ALA A 31 -9.55 -14.86 -13.54
CA ALA A 31 -10.84 -14.60 -12.90
C ALA A 31 -10.82 -13.39 -11.95
N HIS A 32 -9.65 -12.83 -11.58
CA HIS A 32 -9.57 -11.53 -10.87
C HIS A 32 -10.25 -10.38 -11.63
N ARG A 33 -10.40 -10.49 -12.95
CA ARG A 33 -11.09 -9.48 -13.78
C ARG A 33 -12.63 -9.53 -13.66
N LEU A 34 -13.17 -10.53 -12.98
CA LEU A 34 -14.61 -10.73 -12.82
C LEU A 34 -14.95 -10.73 -11.32
N PRO A 35 -15.46 -9.62 -10.75
CA PRO A 35 -15.61 -9.47 -9.31
C PRO A 35 -16.67 -10.40 -8.68
N TRP A 36 -17.55 -10.99 -9.49
CA TRP A 36 -18.67 -11.84 -9.05
C TRP A 36 -18.38 -13.35 -9.13
N THR A 37 -17.22 -13.78 -9.63
CA THR A 37 -16.93 -15.21 -9.83
C THR A 37 -16.97 -16.03 -8.55
N ASP A 38 -16.60 -15.43 -7.41
CA ASP A 38 -16.60 -16.13 -6.11
C ASP A 38 -17.95 -16.06 -5.39
N ALA A 39 -18.86 -15.17 -5.81
CA ALA A 39 -20.11 -14.92 -5.07
C ALA A 39 -20.99 -16.18 -4.93
N PRO A 40 -21.17 -17.02 -5.97
CA PRO A 40 -21.92 -18.27 -5.83
C PRO A 40 -21.22 -19.27 -4.90
N ALA A 41 -19.91 -19.45 -5.04
CA ALA A 41 -19.14 -20.38 -4.21
C ALA A 41 -19.21 -19.97 -2.73
N ARG A 42 -19.01 -18.69 -2.42
CA ARG A 42 -19.13 -18.17 -1.06
C ARG A 42 -20.56 -18.19 -0.51
N ALA A 43 -21.59 -18.04 -1.35
CA ALA A 43 -22.98 -18.15 -0.91
C ALA A 43 -23.34 -19.59 -0.49
N LEU A 44 -22.66 -20.57 -1.08
CA LEU A 44 -22.83 -21.99 -0.80
C LEU A 44 -21.83 -22.54 0.23
N GLY A 45 -20.95 -21.70 0.79
CA GLY A 45 -19.88 -22.13 1.71
C GLY A 45 -18.80 -23.00 1.05
N LEU A 46 -18.68 -22.93 -0.28
CA LEU A 46 -17.71 -23.68 -1.07
C LEU A 46 -16.41 -22.89 -1.23
N ASP A 47 -15.81 -22.48 -0.12
CA ASP A 47 -14.64 -21.58 -0.12
C ASP A 47 -13.44 -22.17 -0.88
N ALA A 48 -13.32 -23.51 -0.90
CA ALA A 48 -12.30 -24.21 -1.68
C ALA A 48 -12.40 -24.01 -3.21
N LEU A 49 -13.58 -23.63 -3.71
CA LEU A 49 -13.83 -23.35 -5.14
C LEU A 49 -13.74 -21.87 -5.49
N THR A 50 -13.50 -21.00 -4.50
CA THR A 50 -13.18 -19.60 -4.75
C THR A 50 -11.80 -19.49 -5.40
N ARG A 51 -11.51 -18.36 -6.06
CA ARG A 51 -10.19 -18.09 -6.65
C ARG A 51 -9.05 -18.32 -5.65
N ASP A 52 -9.23 -17.85 -4.42
CA ASP A 52 -8.24 -17.97 -3.34
C ASP A 52 -8.15 -19.40 -2.80
N GLY A 53 -9.29 -20.10 -2.66
CA GLY A 53 -9.31 -21.53 -2.31
C GLY A 53 -8.59 -22.40 -3.33
N VAL A 54 -8.81 -22.15 -4.63
CA VAL A 54 -8.13 -22.85 -5.73
C VAL A 54 -6.64 -22.51 -5.75
N ARG A 55 -6.27 -21.24 -5.61
CA ARG A 55 -4.88 -20.79 -5.59
C ARG A 55 -4.12 -21.37 -4.40
N GLY A 56 -4.66 -21.23 -3.19
CA GLY A 56 -4.06 -21.76 -1.95
C GLY A 56 -4.00 -23.28 -1.96
N GLY A 57 -5.07 -23.95 -2.39
CA GLY A 57 -5.11 -25.40 -2.54
C GLY A 57 -4.09 -25.93 -3.55
N LEU A 58 -3.89 -25.23 -4.67
CA LEU A 58 -2.88 -25.58 -5.67
C LEU A 58 -1.46 -25.34 -5.15
N LEU A 59 -1.19 -24.24 -4.45
CA LEU A 59 0.11 -24.01 -3.83
C LEU A 59 0.42 -25.07 -2.76
N ALA A 60 -0.55 -25.41 -1.91
CA ALA A 60 -0.41 -26.50 -0.95
C ALA A 60 -0.17 -27.86 -1.64
N HIS A 61 -0.82 -28.12 -2.78
CA HIS A 61 -0.57 -29.30 -3.59
C HIS A 61 0.86 -29.33 -4.18
N LEU A 62 1.32 -28.21 -4.74
CA LEU A 62 2.67 -28.09 -5.30
C LEU A 62 3.73 -28.27 -4.22
N ARG A 63 3.54 -27.68 -3.03
CA ARG A 63 4.41 -27.90 -1.85
C ARG A 63 4.56 -29.38 -1.52
N ARG A 64 3.42 -30.08 -1.37
CA ARG A 64 3.40 -31.51 -1.03
C ARG A 64 4.06 -32.39 -2.10
N THR A 65 3.81 -32.11 -3.38
CA THR A 65 4.27 -32.94 -4.49
C THR A 65 5.67 -32.59 -5.01
N ARG A 66 6.25 -31.48 -4.55
CA ARG A 66 7.60 -31.02 -4.92
C ARG A 66 8.53 -30.94 -3.70
N SER A 67 8.18 -31.62 -2.60
CA SER A 67 8.96 -31.71 -1.37
C SER A 67 9.38 -30.36 -0.81
N GLY A 68 8.51 -29.35 -0.89
CA GLY A 68 8.82 -28.00 -0.42
C GLY A 68 9.91 -27.28 -1.22
N ARG A 69 10.12 -27.61 -2.51
CA ARG A 69 11.06 -26.88 -3.38
C ARG A 69 10.37 -25.82 -4.25
N PRO A 70 11.06 -24.73 -4.63
CA PRO A 70 10.54 -23.74 -5.58
C PRO A 70 10.11 -24.36 -6.90
N VAL A 71 8.97 -23.90 -7.43
CA VAL A 71 8.35 -24.45 -8.65
C VAL A 71 8.24 -23.36 -9.71
N ARG A 72 8.61 -23.69 -10.95
CA ARG A 72 8.38 -22.82 -12.09
C ARG A 72 6.92 -22.93 -12.54
N LEU A 73 6.17 -21.84 -12.38
CA LEU A 73 4.74 -21.73 -12.64
C LEU A 73 4.51 -20.78 -13.82
N ARG A 74 3.80 -21.26 -14.84
CA ARG A 74 3.38 -20.45 -16.00
C ARG A 74 1.99 -19.90 -15.73
N THR A 75 1.88 -18.57 -15.75
CA THR A 75 0.65 -17.85 -15.47
C THR A 75 0.25 -17.00 -16.69
N ALA A 76 -0.95 -16.40 -16.65
CA ALA A 76 -1.36 -15.40 -17.63
C ALA A 76 -0.49 -14.13 -17.64
N PHE A 77 0.33 -13.91 -16.61
CA PHE A 77 1.13 -12.69 -16.41
C PHE A 77 2.64 -12.92 -16.56
N GLY A 78 3.07 -14.15 -16.85
CA GLY A 78 4.48 -14.50 -16.98
C GLY A 78 4.80 -15.89 -16.48
N THR A 79 6.08 -16.25 -16.58
CA THR A 79 6.63 -17.49 -16.00
C THR A 79 7.44 -17.13 -14.77
N PHE A 80 7.04 -17.65 -13.62
CA PHE A 80 7.64 -17.30 -12.34
C PHE A 80 8.21 -18.51 -11.64
N LEU A 81 9.31 -18.32 -10.91
CA LEU A 81 9.76 -19.24 -9.89
C LEU A 81 9.06 -18.88 -8.58
N VAL A 82 8.17 -19.75 -8.12
CA VAL A 82 7.36 -19.51 -6.91
C VAL A 82 7.97 -20.31 -5.76
N PRO A 83 8.54 -19.65 -4.74
CA PRO A 83 9.03 -20.31 -3.54
C PRO A 83 7.86 -20.86 -2.72
N PRO A 84 8.05 -22.01 -2.04
CA PRO A 84 6.97 -22.66 -1.33
C PRO A 84 6.68 -22.05 0.02
N SER A 85 7.57 -21.32 0.69
CA SER A 85 7.26 -20.64 1.94
C SER A 85 7.89 -19.25 1.99
N GLY A 86 7.49 -18.46 2.98
CA GLY A 86 8.16 -17.19 3.28
C GLY A 86 9.64 -17.40 3.54
N ALA A 87 9.98 -18.43 4.33
CA ALA A 87 11.37 -18.76 4.67
C ALA A 87 12.20 -19.17 3.43
N ASP A 88 11.60 -19.88 2.48
CA ASP A 88 12.27 -20.24 1.23
C ASP A 88 12.41 -19.02 0.32
N ALA A 89 11.39 -18.15 0.25
CA ALA A 89 11.46 -16.90 -0.50
C ALA A 89 12.59 -16.02 0.06
N ALA A 90 12.62 -15.89 1.39
CA ALA A 90 13.64 -15.22 2.15
C ALA A 90 15.05 -15.72 1.81
N SER A 91 15.28 -17.01 1.97
CA SER A 91 16.59 -17.64 1.72
C SER A 91 17.01 -17.56 0.24
N LEU A 92 16.08 -17.80 -0.68
CA LEU A 92 16.33 -17.74 -2.12
C LEU A 92 16.72 -16.33 -2.57
N LEU A 93 16.01 -15.32 -2.07
CA LEU A 93 16.31 -13.92 -2.39
C LEU A 93 17.60 -13.46 -1.71
N ALA A 94 17.90 -13.91 -0.50
CA ALA A 94 19.17 -13.64 0.17
C ALA A 94 20.35 -14.20 -0.64
N ALA A 95 20.27 -15.45 -1.13
CA ALA A 95 21.31 -16.03 -1.96
C ALA A 95 21.51 -15.28 -3.29
N ALA A 96 20.42 -14.83 -3.93
CA ALA A 96 20.51 -14.00 -5.14
C ALA A 96 21.14 -12.62 -4.85
N GLN A 97 20.81 -12.03 -3.70
CA GLN A 97 21.38 -10.76 -3.24
C GLN A 97 22.88 -10.89 -2.94
N GLU A 98 23.28 -11.95 -2.22
CA GLU A 98 24.69 -12.26 -1.91
C GLU A 98 25.53 -12.50 -3.16
N ALA A 99 24.94 -13.15 -4.17
CA ALA A 99 25.57 -13.33 -5.47
C ALA A 99 25.61 -12.04 -6.32
N GLY A 100 24.96 -10.95 -5.88
CA GLY A 100 24.91 -9.68 -6.62
C GLY A 100 24.10 -9.76 -7.92
N VAL A 101 23.17 -10.71 -8.03
CA VAL A 101 22.39 -10.99 -9.24
C VAL A 101 20.90 -10.68 -9.09
N LEU A 102 20.46 -10.15 -7.94
CA LEU A 102 19.08 -9.74 -7.75
C LEU A 102 18.86 -8.35 -8.35
N GLY A 103 17.99 -8.26 -9.35
CA GLY A 103 17.60 -6.99 -9.96
C GLY A 103 16.56 -6.22 -9.14
N ALA A 104 16.19 -5.04 -9.61
CA ALA A 104 15.24 -4.17 -8.93
C ALA A 104 13.85 -4.83 -8.82
N PRO A 105 13.27 -4.96 -7.62
CA PRO A 105 11.96 -5.57 -7.44
C PRO A 105 10.84 -4.68 -7.99
N SER A 106 9.78 -5.31 -8.48
CA SER A 106 8.56 -4.64 -8.91
C SER A 106 7.34 -5.28 -8.25
N GLY A 107 6.31 -4.47 -7.96
CA GLY A 107 5.05 -4.97 -7.47
C GLY A 107 4.20 -5.53 -8.61
N LEU A 108 3.34 -6.50 -8.31
CA LEU A 108 2.40 -7.09 -9.26
C LEU A 108 0.97 -6.96 -8.73
N THR A 109 0.13 -6.25 -9.47
CA THR A 109 -1.30 -6.12 -9.13
C THR A 109 -2.05 -7.44 -9.38
N PRO A 110 -3.24 -7.64 -8.76
CA PRO A 110 -4.08 -8.81 -9.06
C PRO A 110 -4.46 -8.94 -10.54
N GLY A 111 -4.48 -7.84 -11.29
CA GLY A 111 -4.76 -7.81 -12.73
C GLY A 111 -3.56 -8.11 -13.63
N GLY A 112 -2.37 -8.33 -13.05
CA GLY A 112 -1.12 -8.64 -13.77
C GLY A 112 -0.31 -7.43 -14.22
N LEU A 113 -0.71 -6.21 -13.85
CA LEU A 113 0.05 -5.00 -14.12
C LEU A 113 1.21 -4.88 -13.14
N ARG A 114 2.40 -4.55 -13.65
CA ARG A 114 3.57 -4.25 -12.83
C ARG A 114 3.60 -2.79 -12.42
N TYR A 115 4.11 -2.53 -11.22
CA TYR A 115 4.37 -1.18 -10.73
C TYR A 115 5.73 -1.13 -10.02
N GLY A 116 6.39 0.03 -10.07
CA GLY A 116 7.68 0.22 -9.41
C GLY A 116 7.52 0.23 -7.88
N LEU A 117 8.46 -0.41 -7.18
CA LEU A 117 8.62 -0.30 -5.74
C LEU A 117 9.77 0.67 -5.45
N SER A 118 9.69 1.39 -4.33
CA SER A 118 10.85 2.16 -3.85
C SER A 118 12.05 1.23 -3.77
N PRO A 119 13.21 1.61 -4.35
CA PRO A 119 14.45 0.88 -4.12
C PRO A 119 14.63 0.67 -2.62
N HIS A 120 14.91 -0.55 -2.22
CA HIS A 120 15.12 -0.86 -0.82
C HIS A 120 16.50 -0.35 -0.40
N VAL A 121 16.54 0.37 0.71
CA VAL A 121 17.76 0.81 1.38
C VAL A 121 17.67 0.40 2.83
N PRO A 122 18.55 -0.48 3.33
CA PRO A 122 18.52 -0.88 4.73
C PRO A 122 18.87 0.31 5.63
N LEU A 123 18.17 0.45 6.75
CA LEU A 123 18.68 1.27 7.85
C LEU A 123 19.73 0.43 8.57
N GLU A 124 20.91 1.00 8.83
CA GLU A 124 22.02 0.29 9.48
C GLU A 124 21.72 -0.04 10.95
N ARG A 125 20.73 0.63 11.54
CA ARG A 125 20.27 0.43 12.90
C ARG A 125 18.77 0.47 13.01
N GLU A 126 18.27 -0.18 14.06
CA GLU A 126 16.88 -0.16 14.42
C GLU A 126 16.50 1.20 15.00
N VAL A 127 15.44 1.79 14.45
CA VAL A 127 14.91 3.06 14.94
C VAL A 127 14.32 2.83 16.33
N PRO A 128 14.69 3.61 17.36
CA PRO A 128 14.14 3.43 18.70
C PRO A 128 12.63 3.71 18.71
N VAL A 129 11.86 2.64 18.82
CA VAL A 129 10.39 2.66 18.87
C VAL A 129 9.87 3.10 20.26
N ALA A 130 10.70 2.97 21.31
CA ALA A 130 10.28 3.09 22.71
C ALA A 130 9.99 4.52 23.23
N ARG A 131 9.85 5.52 22.36
CA ARG A 131 9.59 6.91 22.77
C ARG A 131 8.30 7.41 22.15
N GLY A 132 7.37 7.88 22.98
CA GLY A 132 6.14 8.58 22.56
C GLY A 132 6.37 9.87 21.74
N GLN A 133 7.62 10.15 21.35
CA GLN A 133 8.00 11.22 20.43
C GLN A 133 7.31 11.08 19.06
N TRP A 134 7.19 9.86 18.53
CA TRP A 134 6.56 9.62 17.23
C TRP A 134 5.06 9.89 17.27
N ALA A 135 4.41 9.46 18.36
CA ALA A 135 3.01 9.75 18.64
C ALA A 135 2.76 11.26 18.75
N ALA A 136 3.65 11.99 19.42
CA ALA A 136 3.55 13.45 19.54
C ALA A 136 3.69 14.18 18.19
N LEU A 137 4.60 13.72 17.32
CA LEU A 137 4.76 14.28 15.97
C LEU A 137 3.54 14.03 15.08
N ALA A 138 2.93 12.84 15.16
CA ALA A 138 1.75 12.51 14.36
C ALA A 138 0.46 13.17 14.88
N ALA A 139 0.39 13.50 16.18
CA ALA A 139 -0.86 13.89 16.84
C ALA A 139 -1.54 15.11 16.20
N GLU A 140 -0.80 16.20 15.96
CA GLU A 140 -1.35 17.44 15.39
C GLU A 140 -1.98 17.21 14.02
N ASP A 141 -1.28 16.47 13.15
CA ASP A 141 -1.72 16.21 11.79
C ASP A 141 -2.90 15.22 11.75
N VAL A 142 -2.90 14.21 12.62
CA VAL A 142 -4.02 13.26 12.76
C VAL A 142 -5.26 13.97 13.29
N ASP A 143 -5.12 14.86 14.27
CA ASP A 143 -6.23 15.64 14.81
C ASP A 143 -6.84 16.56 13.74
N ALA A 144 -5.99 17.19 12.91
CA ALA A 144 -6.44 17.99 11.77
C ALA A 144 -7.23 17.16 10.75
N VAL A 145 -6.80 15.92 10.48
CA VAL A 145 -7.52 14.97 9.60
C VAL A 145 -8.88 14.60 10.20
N ILE A 146 -8.95 14.31 11.50
CA ILE A 146 -10.20 13.99 12.19
C ILE A 146 -11.16 15.19 12.17
N ALA A 147 -10.63 16.40 12.34
CA ALA A 147 -11.41 17.64 12.29
C ALA A 147 -11.93 17.95 10.88
N ALA A 148 -11.22 17.51 9.83
CA ALA A 148 -11.62 17.69 8.43
C ALA A 148 -12.76 16.75 7.97
N ARG A 149 -13.30 15.90 8.86
CA ARG A 149 -14.50 15.10 8.58
C ARG A 149 -15.67 16.00 8.19
N ARG A 150 -16.52 15.51 7.29
CA ARG A 150 -17.76 16.19 6.89
C ARG A 150 -18.78 16.14 8.03
N GLY A 151 -19.85 16.93 7.91
CA GLY A 151 -20.92 16.97 8.93
C GLY A 151 -21.62 15.63 9.18
N ASP A 152 -21.55 14.69 8.24
CA ASP A 152 -22.02 13.32 8.38
C ASP A 152 -20.98 12.37 9.00
N GLY A 153 -19.83 12.89 9.43
CA GLY A 153 -18.70 12.15 9.98
C GLY A 153 -17.79 11.52 8.93
N THR A 154 -18.13 11.57 7.63
CA THR A 154 -17.32 10.92 6.58
C THR A 154 -16.01 11.67 6.35
N LEU A 155 -14.93 10.92 6.13
CA LEU A 155 -13.66 11.48 5.71
C LEU A 155 -13.47 11.31 4.21
N ASP A 156 -13.11 12.40 3.53
CA ASP A 156 -12.76 12.36 2.12
C ASP A 156 -11.42 11.63 1.91
N ARG A 157 -11.37 10.75 0.90
CA ARG A 157 -10.19 9.94 0.56
C ARG A 157 -8.96 10.79 0.31
N ASP A 158 -9.10 11.91 -0.40
CA ASP A 158 -7.96 12.76 -0.73
C ASP A 158 -7.50 13.54 0.51
N THR A 159 -8.44 13.88 1.40
CA THR A 159 -8.09 14.47 2.71
C THR A 159 -7.30 13.49 3.57
N TRP A 160 -7.70 12.21 3.63
CA TRP A 160 -6.91 11.17 4.31
C TRP A 160 -5.50 11.05 3.72
N ARG A 161 -5.37 10.93 2.39
CA ARG A 161 -4.05 10.79 1.73
C ARG A 161 -3.15 11.98 1.96
N ARG A 162 -3.68 13.21 1.85
CA ARG A 162 -2.90 14.43 2.12
C ARG A 162 -2.43 14.47 3.57
N GLY A 163 -3.31 14.10 4.51
CA GLY A 163 -2.96 13.98 5.92
C GLY A 163 -1.90 12.93 6.20
N ALA A 164 -2.05 11.73 5.63
CA ALA A 164 -1.08 10.65 5.74
C ALA A 164 0.30 11.04 5.19
N ALA A 165 0.35 11.69 4.03
CA ALA A 165 1.59 12.17 3.44
C ALA A 165 2.23 13.29 4.28
N ARG A 166 1.42 14.17 4.89
CA ARG A 166 1.91 15.20 5.83
C ARG A 166 2.53 14.58 7.08
N VAL A 167 1.85 13.61 7.70
CA VAL A 167 2.37 12.81 8.83
C VAL A 167 3.69 12.15 8.45
N ALA A 168 3.75 11.48 7.29
CA ALA A 168 4.95 10.79 6.83
C ALA A 168 6.13 11.75 6.66
N ARG A 169 5.94 12.91 6.00
CA ARG A 169 6.99 13.93 5.85
C ARG A 169 7.44 14.48 7.20
N ARG A 170 6.51 14.78 8.11
CA ARG A 170 6.85 15.30 9.44
C ARG A 170 7.67 14.31 10.26
N VAL A 171 7.24 13.06 10.31
CA VAL A 171 7.89 12.01 11.11
C VAL A 171 9.25 11.61 10.51
N VAL A 172 9.34 11.52 9.18
CA VAL A 172 10.55 11.04 8.50
C VAL A 172 11.57 12.15 8.28
N VAL A 173 11.14 13.31 7.82
CA VAL A 173 12.02 14.39 7.33
C VAL A 173 12.06 15.58 8.31
N GLY A 174 10.95 15.85 9.00
CA GLY A 174 10.86 16.90 10.02
C GLY A 174 9.74 17.90 9.79
N ALA A 175 9.47 18.74 10.78
CA ALA A 175 8.37 19.71 10.74
C ALA A 175 8.43 20.67 9.54
N ALA A 176 9.64 21.09 9.14
CA ALA A 176 9.84 21.97 7.98
C ALA A 176 9.45 21.32 6.63
N ALA A 177 9.37 19.99 6.56
CA ALA A 177 8.98 19.25 5.37
C ALA A 177 7.47 18.90 5.34
N ALA A 178 6.74 19.13 6.43
CA ALA A 178 5.32 18.74 6.53
C ALA A 178 4.48 19.32 5.38
N GLU A 179 4.70 20.58 5.01
CA GLU A 179 3.99 21.26 3.91
C GLU A 179 4.57 21.02 2.51
N ASP A 180 5.73 20.36 2.39
CA ASP A 180 6.37 20.14 1.09
C ASP A 180 5.71 18.98 0.32
N THR A 181 4.55 19.26 -0.26
CA THR A 181 3.78 18.29 -1.06
C THR A 181 4.57 17.73 -2.24
N LEU A 182 5.46 18.53 -2.84
CA LEU A 182 6.32 18.10 -3.95
C LEU A 182 7.28 16.99 -3.53
N LEU A 183 7.69 16.94 -2.27
CA LEU A 183 8.58 15.89 -1.77
C LEU A 183 7.94 14.50 -1.91
N SER A 184 6.70 14.33 -1.44
CA SER A 184 5.94 13.09 -1.58
C SER A 184 5.62 12.77 -3.05
N GLU A 185 5.26 13.79 -3.86
CA GLU A 185 4.97 13.57 -5.28
C GLU A 185 6.19 13.08 -6.07
N VAL A 186 7.35 13.68 -5.83
CA VAL A 186 8.60 13.28 -6.48
C VAL A 186 9.04 11.91 -5.98
N ALA A 187 8.91 11.62 -4.69
CA ALA A 187 9.19 10.30 -4.13
C ALA A 187 8.30 9.19 -4.74
N ALA A 188 6.99 9.42 -4.83
CA ALA A 188 6.05 8.49 -5.43
C ALA A 188 6.35 8.24 -6.92
N ARG A 189 6.68 9.30 -7.67
CA ARG A 189 7.08 9.18 -9.08
C ARG A 189 8.41 8.45 -9.26
N ALA A 190 9.39 8.71 -8.38
CA ALA A 190 10.67 8.00 -8.38
C ALA A 190 10.46 6.50 -8.12
N ALA A 191 9.67 6.14 -7.11
CA ALA A 191 9.33 4.75 -6.82
C ALA A 191 8.63 4.06 -8.00
N ALA A 192 7.63 4.72 -8.61
CA ALA A 192 6.90 4.18 -9.76
C ALA A 192 7.79 3.95 -10.99
N GLU A 193 8.82 4.76 -11.17
CA GLU A 193 9.78 4.66 -12.28
C GLU A 193 11.01 3.77 -11.92
N SER A 194 11.04 3.14 -10.74
CA SER A 194 12.13 2.25 -10.30
C SER A 194 12.44 1.16 -11.31
N GLY A 195 13.74 0.93 -11.58
CA GLY A 195 14.21 0.01 -12.61
C GLY A 195 14.09 0.51 -14.07
N SER A 196 13.55 1.71 -14.29
CA SER A 196 13.49 2.33 -15.63
C SER A 196 14.65 3.30 -15.90
N ARG A 197 14.82 3.70 -17.17
CA ARG A 197 15.80 4.74 -17.55
C ARG A 197 15.51 6.10 -16.90
N SER A 198 14.23 6.40 -16.64
CA SER A 198 13.79 7.67 -16.07
C SER A 198 14.02 7.78 -14.55
N HIS A 199 14.19 6.63 -13.87
CA HIS A 199 14.46 6.56 -12.43
C HIS A 199 15.55 7.53 -11.99
N ARG A 200 16.71 7.51 -12.65
CA ARG A 200 17.88 8.32 -12.28
C ARG A 200 17.59 9.81 -12.24
N VAL A 201 16.78 10.30 -13.18
CA VAL A 201 16.40 11.73 -13.24
C VAL A 201 15.48 12.08 -12.07
N ARG A 202 14.55 11.19 -11.72
CA ARG A 202 13.64 11.37 -10.58
C ARG A 202 14.35 11.27 -9.24
N SER A 203 15.25 10.29 -9.07
CA SER A 203 16.07 10.15 -7.86
C SER A 203 16.94 11.38 -7.65
N ALA A 204 17.61 11.88 -8.69
CA ALA A 204 18.41 13.10 -8.58
C ALA A 204 17.54 14.35 -8.25
N ALA A 205 16.30 14.41 -8.74
CA ALA A 205 15.38 15.48 -8.37
C ALA A 205 14.94 15.38 -6.90
N LEU A 206 14.71 14.16 -6.41
CA LEU A 206 14.38 13.88 -5.02
C LEU A 206 15.53 14.25 -4.08
N GLU A 207 16.76 13.84 -4.42
CA GLU A 207 17.97 14.17 -3.67
C GLU A 207 18.15 15.69 -3.52
N ARG A 208 18.00 16.45 -4.61
CA ARG A 208 18.07 17.91 -4.56
C ARG A 208 16.99 18.52 -3.67
N ARG A 209 15.80 17.92 -3.61
CA ARG A 209 14.70 18.41 -2.78
C ARG A 209 14.89 18.06 -1.31
N LEU A 210 15.50 16.90 -1.00
CA LEU A 210 15.83 16.47 0.36
C LEU A 210 17.03 17.22 0.96
N ALA A 211 17.99 17.63 0.13
CA ALA A 211 19.25 18.21 0.59
C ALA A 211 19.12 19.33 1.64
N PRO A 212 18.19 20.31 1.53
CA PRO A 212 18.04 21.35 2.56
C PRO A 212 17.65 20.78 3.93
N TYR A 213 16.80 19.75 3.97
CA TYR A 213 16.36 19.11 5.21
C TYR A 213 17.44 18.24 5.84
N LEU A 214 18.38 17.73 5.03
CA LEU A 214 19.52 16.95 5.53
C LEU A 214 20.68 17.85 5.98
N ALA A 215 20.77 19.07 5.45
CA ALA A 215 21.75 20.06 5.85
C ALA A 215 21.45 20.69 7.23
N ASP A 216 20.16 20.81 7.57
CA ASP A 216 19.67 21.28 8.87
C ASP A 216 18.51 20.38 9.34
N PRO A 217 18.83 19.19 9.89
CA PRO A 217 17.80 18.20 10.18
C PRO A 217 17.06 18.47 11.48
N ASP A 218 15.75 18.25 11.46
CA ASP A 218 14.91 18.28 12.65
C ASP A 218 15.32 17.13 13.60
N PRO A 219 15.85 17.41 14.81
CA PRO A 219 16.33 16.38 15.74
C PRO A 219 15.23 15.40 16.20
N ALA A 220 13.95 15.77 16.09
CA ALA A 220 12.84 14.89 16.44
C ALA A 220 12.46 13.92 15.32
N SER A 221 12.91 14.16 14.08
CA SER A 221 12.59 13.34 12.91
C SER A 221 13.51 12.13 12.75
N LEU A 222 13.12 11.17 11.89
CA LEU A 222 14.00 10.06 11.51
C LEU A 222 15.30 10.54 10.86
N ALA A 223 15.24 11.55 9.98
CA ALA A 223 16.42 12.12 9.33
C ALA A 223 17.40 12.72 10.35
N GLY A 224 16.89 13.47 11.34
CA GLY A 224 17.70 13.99 12.45
C GLY A 224 18.32 12.90 13.30
N TRP A 225 17.57 11.82 13.58
CA TRP A 225 18.11 10.67 14.30
C TRP A 225 19.25 9.97 13.53
N LEU A 226 19.08 9.73 12.23
CA LEU A 226 20.11 9.09 11.39
C LEU A 226 21.39 9.93 11.33
N LEU A 227 21.27 11.24 11.18
CA LEU A 227 22.42 12.15 11.09
C LEU A 227 23.10 12.33 12.44
N ALA A 228 22.34 12.41 13.53
CA ALA A 228 22.90 12.44 14.89
C ALA A 228 23.67 11.16 15.25
N ASP A 229 23.32 10.03 14.62
CA ASP A 229 24.00 8.75 14.77
C ASP A 229 25.28 8.63 13.90
N GLY A 230 25.64 9.69 13.19
CA GLY A 230 26.89 9.79 12.43
C GLY A 230 26.78 9.42 10.95
N ALA A 231 25.58 9.20 10.41
CA ALA A 231 25.40 9.06 8.98
C ALA A 231 25.75 10.38 8.26
N ALA A 232 26.49 10.30 7.16
CA ALA A 232 26.70 11.45 6.28
C ALA A 232 25.38 11.79 5.53
N PRO A 233 25.08 13.07 5.25
CA PRO A 233 23.87 13.46 4.50
C PRO A 233 23.66 12.71 3.19
N GLU A 234 24.74 12.48 2.45
CA GLU A 234 24.71 11.76 1.16
C GLU A 234 24.34 10.29 1.32
N ALA A 235 24.74 9.66 2.43
CA ALA A 235 24.39 8.28 2.77
C ALA A 235 22.99 8.17 3.38
N ALA A 236 22.54 9.20 4.12
CA ALA A 236 21.22 9.24 4.75
C ALA A 236 20.09 9.47 3.74
N GLY A 237 20.32 10.22 2.65
CA GLY A 237 19.29 10.58 1.67
C GLY A 237 18.50 9.40 1.08
N PRO A 238 19.15 8.33 0.60
CA PRO A 238 18.46 7.13 0.11
C PRO A 238 17.66 6.39 1.20
N ALA A 239 18.18 6.31 2.43
CA ALA A 239 17.50 5.71 3.57
C ALA A 239 16.24 6.50 3.99
N VAL A 240 16.34 7.83 4.04
CA VAL A 240 15.23 8.75 4.31
C VAL A 240 14.18 8.66 3.21
N THR A 241 14.60 8.57 1.94
CA THR A 241 13.70 8.34 0.79
C THR A 241 12.91 7.06 0.94
N HIS A 242 13.60 5.95 1.23
CA HIS A 242 12.96 4.65 1.43
C HIS A 242 11.97 4.70 2.60
N ALA A 243 12.39 5.24 3.74
CA ALA A 243 11.52 5.39 4.91
C ALA A 243 10.29 6.24 4.62
N LEU A 244 10.43 7.36 3.89
CA LEU A 244 9.32 8.23 3.52
C LEU A 244 8.26 7.47 2.71
N ALA A 245 8.70 6.74 1.68
CA ALA A 245 7.79 5.95 0.83
C ALA A 245 7.05 4.86 1.63
N VAL A 246 7.76 4.18 2.53
CA VAL A 246 7.19 3.06 3.31
C VAL A 246 6.24 3.57 4.41
N VAL A 247 6.59 4.65 5.11
CA VAL A 247 5.72 5.29 6.12
C VAL A 247 4.48 5.87 5.46
N GLU A 248 4.62 6.57 4.33
CA GLU A 248 3.47 7.12 3.60
C GLU A 248 2.51 6.00 3.15
N GLY A 249 3.04 4.90 2.61
CA GLY A 249 2.24 3.73 2.24
C GLY A 249 1.52 3.08 3.44
N ALA A 250 2.22 2.91 4.56
CA ALA A 250 1.65 2.31 5.78
C ALA A 250 0.53 3.18 6.39
N VAL A 251 0.74 4.49 6.48
CA VAL A 251 -0.28 5.40 7.05
C VAL A 251 -1.44 5.59 6.08
N ALA A 252 -1.19 5.74 4.77
CA ALA A 252 -2.26 5.95 3.80
C ALA A 252 -3.12 4.70 3.57
N GLY A 253 -2.49 3.52 3.54
CA GLY A 253 -3.15 2.23 3.24
C GLY A 253 -3.45 1.39 4.48
N SER A 254 -2.41 0.91 5.14
CA SER A 254 -2.51 -0.10 6.22
C SER A 254 -3.27 0.42 7.44
N ALA A 255 -3.07 1.69 7.84
CA ALA A 255 -3.84 2.28 8.92
C ALA A 255 -5.34 2.40 8.59
N LEU A 256 -5.69 2.69 7.33
CA LEU A 256 -7.09 2.77 6.90
C LEU A 256 -7.76 1.39 6.88
N GLN A 257 -7.04 0.36 6.42
CA GLN A 257 -7.49 -1.03 6.49
C GLN A 257 -7.65 -1.49 7.95
N ALA A 258 -6.72 -1.14 8.85
CA ALA A 258 -6.80 -1.42 10.27
C ALA A 258 -8.05 -0.77 10.92
N LEU A 259 -8.33 0.50 10.58
CA LEU A 259 -9.55 1.19 11.03
C LEU A 259 -10.82 0.51 10.53
N ALA A 260 -10.83 0.00 9.29
CA ALA A 260 -11.95 -0.77 8.75
C ALA A 260 -12.15 -2.10 9.49
N LEU A 261 -11.06 -2.82 9.80
CA LEU A 261 -11.08 -4.07 10.58
C LEU A 261 -11.58 -3.86 12.01
N LEU A 262 -11.16 -2.77 12.66
CA LEU A 262 -11.67 -2.35 13.97
C LEU A 262 -13.16 -2.00 13.91
N ALA A 263 -13.58 -1.26 12.88
CA ALA A 263 -14.97 -0.82 12.74
C ALA A 263 -15.96 -1.99 12.60
N VAL A 264 -15.54 -3.12 12.03
CA VAL A 264 -16.38 -4.34 11.91
C VAL A 264 -16.19 -5.32 13.07
N GLY A 265 -15.35 -5.00 14.07
CA GLY A 265 -15.10 -5.85 15.23
C GLY A 265 -14.25 -7.09 14.95
N SER A 266 -13.48 -7.11 13.87
CA SER A 266 -12.62 -8.26 13.53
C SER A 266 -11.30 -8.31 14.33
N VAL A 267 -10.97 -7.22 15.02
CA VAL A 267 -9.79 -7.08 15.90
C VAL A 267 -10.22 -6.31 17.16
N ALA A 268 -9.72 -6.72 18.32
CA ALA A 268 -10.15 -6.19 19.61
C ALA A 268 -9.50 -4.86 20.01
N GLY A 269 -8.28 -4.58 19.54
CA GLY A 269 -7.49 -3.43 19.98
C GLY A 269 -6.72 -2.73 18.86
N ALA A 270 -6.55 -1.42 19.01
CA ALA A 270 -5.80 -0.57 18.08
C ALA A 270 -4.35 -1.03 17.87
N GLY A 271 -3.71 -1.58 18.92
CA GLY A 271 -2.33 -2.07 18.86
C GLY A 271 -2.13 -3.33 18.02
N GLU A 272 -3.18 -4.12 17.75
CA GLU A 272 -3.08 -5.34 16.94
C GLU A 272 -3.62 -5.13 15.51
N ALA A 273 -4.37 -4.05 15.28
CA ALA A 273 -5.12 -3.86 14.05
C ALA A 273 -4.25 -3.63 12.82
N VAL A 274 -3.09 -2.97 12.97
CA VAL A 274 -2.16 -2.72 11.86
C VAL A 274 -1.44 -4.00 11.46
N GLY A 275 -0.87 -4.74 12.42
CA GLY A 275 -0.26 -6.03 12.15
C GLY A 275 -1.25 -7.01 11.50
N GLU A 276 -2.50 -7.00 11.95
CA GLU A 276 -3.56 -7.82 11.36
C GLU A 276 -3.95 -7.36 9.94
N ALA A 277 -4.01 -6.05 9.69
CA ALA A 277 -4.21 -5.50 8.36
C ALA A 277 -3.08 -5.88 7.42
N LEU A 278 -1.82 -5.78 7.84
CA LEU A 278 -0.65 -6.15 7.04
C LEU A 278 -0.58 -7.66 6.76
N ARG A 279 -1.01 -8.49 7.72
CA ARG A 279 -1.07 -9.94 7.57
C ARG A 279 -2.10 -10.37 6.52
N ARG A 280 -3.28 -9.74 6.52
CA ARG A 280 -4.39 -10.08 5.59
C ARG A 280 -4.31 -9.35 4.26
N TYR A 281 -3.93 -8.08 4.28
CA TYR A 281 -3.95 -7.16 3.14
C TYR A 281 -2.61 -6.41 3.02
N PRO A 282 -1.51 -7.13 2.75
CA PRO A 282 -0.19 -6.52 2.65
C PRO A 282 -0.16 -5.39 1.61
N ALA A 283 0.52 -4.28 1.92
CA ALA A 283 0.64 -3.14 1.01
C ALA A 283 1.33 -3.54 -0.31
N VAL A 284 2.27 -4.49 -0.24
CA VAL A 284 2.82 -5.20 -1.39
C VAL A 284 2.16 -6.58 -1.48
N GLY A 285 1.04 -6.65 -2.22
CA GLY A 285 0.27 -7.88 -2.41
C GLY A 285 1.05 -9.01 -3.10
N ALA A 286 1.90 -8.64 -4.06
CA ALA A 286 2.86 -9.52 -4.71
C ALA A 286 4.05 -8.73 -5.23
N ALA A 287 5.24 -9.32 -5.18
CA ALA A 287 6.50 -8.76 -5.67
C ALA A 287 7.20 -9.74 -6.61
N VAL A 288 7.73 -9.20 -7.70
CA VAL A 288 8.53 -9.92 -8.69
C VAL A 288 9.97 -9.43 -8.60
N TYR A 289 10.89 -10.38 -8.44
CA TYR A 289 12.32 -10.16 -8.35
C TYR A 289 13.02 -10.76 -9.58
N PRO A 290 13.49 -9.93 -10.51
CA PRO A 290 14.23 -10.41 -11.67
C PRO A 290 15.63 -10.88 -11.26
N VAL A 291 16.10 -11.96 -11.87
CA VAL A 291 17.44 -12.51 -11.69
C VAL A 291 18.32 -12.09 -12.86
N GLU A 292 19.29 -11.22 -12.60
CA GLU A 292 20.21 -10.61 -13.59
C GLU A 292 21.47 -11.45 -13.85
N GLY A 293 21.64 -12.58 -13.16
CA GLY A 293 22.77 -13.49 -13.34
C GLY A 293 22.48 -14.86 -12.74
N ALA A 294 23.12 -15.91 -13.25
CA ALA A 294 22.90 -17.26 -12.73
C ALA A 294 23.48 -17.42 -11.33
N PHE A 295 22.76 -18.14 -10.45
CA PHE A 295 23.24 -18.48 -9.11
C PHE A 295 22.72 -19.86 -8.70
N VAL A 296 23.28 -20.39 -7.61
CA VAL A 296 22.84 -21.65 -7.01
C VAL A 296 22.27 -21.35 -5.62
N TRP A 297 21.08 -21.86 -5.36
CA TRP A 297 20.46 -21.85 -4.04
C TRP A 297 20.28 -23.30 -3.58
N GLU A 298 20.92 -23.67 -2.47
CA GLU A 298 21.06 -25.07 -2.05
C GLU A 298 21.67 -25.94 -3.18
N ASP A 299 20.91 -26.87 -3.76
CA ASP A 299 21.28 -27.67 -4.92
C ASP A 299 20.56 -27.21 -6.22
N LEU A 300 19.88 -26.06 -6.20
CA LEU A 300 19.05 -25.55 -7.29
C LEU A 300 19.79 -24.50 -8.13
N ALA A 301 19.99 -24.76 -9.42
CA ALA A 301 20.52 -23.79 -10.38
C ALA A 301 19.40 -22.86 -10.87
N VAL A 302 19.51 -21.57 -10.54
CA VAL A 302 18.62 -20.52 -11.03
C VAL A 302 19.31 -19.77 -12.16
N GLU A 303 18.68 -19.77 -13.34
CA GLU A 303 19.25 -19.19 -14.56
C GLU A 303 18.96 -17.68 -14.65
N HIS A 304 19.84 -16.94 -15.33
CA HIS A 304 19.62 -15.56 -15.72
C HIS A 304 18.26 -15.38 -16.43
N GLY A 305 17.56 -14.30 -16.14
CA GLY A 305 16.24 -14.00 -16.67
C GLY A 305 15.09 -14.73 -15.97
N THR A 306 15.37 -15.52 -14.93
CA THR A 306 14.33 -16.06 -14.06
C THR A 306 13.67 -14.93 -13.27
N GLU A 307 12.35 -14.98 -13.11
CA GLU A 307 11.62 -14.06 -12.26
C GLU A 307 11.09 -14.80 -11.04
N ILE A 308 11.53 -14.41 -9.85
CA ILE A 308 11.03 -14.98 -8.59
C ILE A 308 9.79 -14.20 -8.20
N LEU A 309 8.67 -14.89 -7.95
CA LEU A 309 7.42 -14.27 -7.53
C LEU A 309 7.12 -14.61 -6.08
N TRP A 310 7.07 -13.59 -5.22
CA TRP A 310 6.59 -13.70 -3.86
C TRP A 310 5.22 -13.03 -3.71
N ALA A 311 4.25 -13.73 -3.13
CA ALA A 311 2.91 -13.22 -2.91
C ALA A 311 2.40 -13.72 -1.56
N PRO A 312 2.64 -12.97 -0.46
CA PRO A 312 2.36 -13.46 0.90
C PRO A 312 0.88 -13.78 1.14
N GLY A 313 -0.04 -13.08 0.46
CA GLY A 313 -1.48 -13.35 0.52
C GLY A 313 -1.93 -14.64 -0.18
N TRP A 314 -1.03 -15.37 -0.87
CA TRP A 314 -1.40 -16.58 -1.60
C TRP A 314 -1.36 -17.86 -0.75
N ALA A 315 -0.74 -17.81 0.42
CA ALA A 315 -0.68 -18.94 1.35
C ALA A 315 -0.95 -18.51 2.81
N PRO A 316 -2.18 -18.02 3.10
CA PRO A 316 -2.52 -17.54 4.42
C PRO A 316 -2.46 -18.66 5.47
N GLY A 317 -1.77 -18.40 6.58
CA GLY A 317 -1.81 -19.25 7.79
C GLY A 317 -0.67 -20.26 7.95
N GLU A 318 0.24 -20.40 6.99
CA GLU A 318 1.39 -21.33 7.09
C GLU A 318 2.72 -20.61 7.43
N ASP A 319 2.89 -19.34 7.05
CA ASP A 319 4.09 -18.56 7.35
C ASP A 319 3.97 -17.84 8.71
N ARG A 320 5.02 -17.88 9.54
CA ARG A 320 5.05 -17.02 10.72
C ARG A 320 5.21 -15.56 10.29
N PRO A 321 4.65 -14.60 11.06
CA PRO A 321 4.90 -13.19 10.84
C PRO A 321 6.41 -12.92 10.71
N GLY A 322 6.81 -12.17 9.68
CA GLY A 322 8.21 -11.78 9.46
C GLY A 322 9.11 -12.80 8.73
N GLN A 323 8.62 -14.00 8.36
CA GLN A 323 9.48 -15.02 7.73
C GLN A 323 9.75 -14.84 6.23
N GLY A 324 9.17 -13.84 5.57
CA GLY A 324 9.37 -13.57 4.14
C GLY A 324 9.68 -12.11 3.85
N PRO A 325 9.74 -11.71 2.56
CA PRO A 325 9.86 -10.32 2.18
C PRO A 325 8.83 -9.42 2.86
N SER A 326 9.24 -8.18 3.17
CA SER A 326 8.40 -7.24 3.91
C SER A 326 7.05 -7.00 3.21
N ALA A 327 5.95 -7.12 3.97
CA ALA A 327 4.60 -6.82 3.51
C ALA A 327 4.39 -5.35 3.12
N LEU A 328 5.25 -4.45 3.58
CA LEU A 328 5.17 -3.01 3.36
C LEU A 328 5.98 -2.53 2.15
N CYS A 329 7.13 -3.13 1.89
CA CYS A 329 8.05 -2.64 0.85
C CYS A 329 8.60 -3.71 -0.09
N GLY A 330 8.30 -4.98 0.14
CA GLY A 330 8.82 -6.09 -0.67
C GLY A 330 10.33 -6.31 -0.50
N ALA A 331 10.97 -5.69 0.48
CA ALA A 331 12.40 -5.93 0.74
C ALA A 331 12.63 -7.41 1.08
N PRO A 332 13.64 -8.06 0.47
CA PRO A 332 14.00 -9.43 0.84
C PRO A 332 14.42 -9.46 2.31
N SER A 333 14.07 -10.51 3.03
CA SER A 333 14.44 -10.67 4.45
C SER A 333 15.95 -10.82 4.69
N GLY A 334 16.75 -10.98 3.63
CA GLY A 334 18.22 -11.01 3.65
C GLY A 334 18.88 -9.75 4.23
N CYS A 335 18.13 -8.69 4.52
CA CYS A 335 18.54 -7.61 5.43
C CYS A 335 18.88 -8.12 6.86
N ALA A 336 18.60 -9.40 7.15
CA ALA A 336 18.91 -10.12 8.38
C ALA A 336 20.36 -10.06 8.85
N ALA A 337 21.33 -9.87 7.95
CA ALA A 337 22.73 -9.72 8.35
C ALA A 337 22.95 -8.50 9.29
N ALA A 338 22.14 -7.45 9.12
CA ALA A 338 22.09 -6.30 10.04
C ALA A 338 20.90 -6.34 11.01
N HIS A 339 19.75 -6.91 10.59
CA HIS A 339 18.52 -6.96 11.39
C HIS A 339 17.74 -8.27 11.19
N PRO A 340 17.89 -9.29 12.07
CA PRO A 340 17.27 -10.61 11.92
C PRO A 340 15.73 -10.57 11.78
N ASP A 341 15.10 -9.48 12.20
CA ASP A 341 13.64 -9.25 12.13
C ASP A 341 13.20 -8.45 10.88
N GLY A 342 14.04 -8.33 9.85
CA GLY A 342 13.68 -7.74 8.54
C GLY A 342 14.00 -6.24 8.38
N CYS A 343 13.28 -5.55 7.48
CA CYS A 343 13.50 -4.13 7.15
C CYS A 343 13.13 -3.20 8.32
N ALA A 344 14.11 -2.50 8.89
CA ALA A 344 13.90 -1.55 9.99
C ALA A 344 12.97 -0.38 9.62
N ALA A 345 13.02 0.13 8.38
CA ALA A 345 12.09 1.17 7.91
C ALA A 345 10.64 0.67 7.86
N ALA A 346 10.42 -0.61 7.53
CA ALA A 346 9.09 -1.21 7.54
C ALA A 346 8.56 -1.35 8.98
N ARG A 347 9.37 -1.80 9.94
CA ARG A 347 8.97 -1.84 11.36
C ARG A 347 8.66 -0.46 11.92
N PHE A 348 9.47 0.53 11.56
CA PHE A 348 9.20 1.93 11.90
C PHE A 348 7.86 2.41 11.31
N ALA A 349 7.59 2.11 10.04
CA ALA A 349 6.34 2.48 9.39
C ALA A 349 5.10 1.79 9.98
N GLU A 350 5.22 0.51 10.35
CA GLU A 350 4.18 -0.22 11.07
C GLU A 350 3.87 0.47 12.41
N HIS A 351 4.90 0.81 13.19
CA HIS A 351 4.73 1.55 14.43
C HIS A 351 4.07 2.93 14.23
N VAL A 352 4.48 3.71 13.24
CA VAL A 352 3.84 5.01 12.94
C VAL A 352 2.37 4.83 12.57
N ALA A 353 2.03 3.80 11.78
CA ALA A 353 0.64 3.48 11.47
C ALA A 353 -0.15 3.07 12.72
N GLU A 354 0.44 2.32 13.65
CA GLU A 354 -0.19 1.98 14.94
C GLU A 354 -0.48 3.23 15.78
N GLU A 355 0.46 4.16 15.86
CA GLU A 355 0.26 5.42 16.58
C GLU A 355 -0.88 6.26 15.96
N VAL A 356 -0.98 6.28 14.63
CA VAL A 356 -2.10 6.94 13.93
C VAL A 356 -3.43 6.27 14.28
N VAL A 357 -3.51 4.93 14.19
CA VAL A 357 -4.75 4.18 14.52
C VAL A 357 -5.12 4.37 15.99
N ARG A 358 -4.14 4.32 16.91
CA ARG A 358 -4.35 4.54 18.34
C ARG A 358 -4.83 5.96 18.61
N ARG A 359 -4.26 6.98 17.97
CA ARG A 359 -4.70 8.37 18.11
C ARG A 359 -6.12 8.57 17.60
N VAL A 360 -6.45 8.04 16.42
CA VAL A 360 -7.80 8.10 15.85
C VAL A 360 -8.80 7.44 16.79
N THR A 361 -8.54 6.21 17.22
CA THR A 361 -9.47 5.45 18.08
C THR A 361 -9.59 5.97 19.51
N ALA A 362 -8.62 6.73 19.99
CA ALA A 362 -8.71 7.47 21.25
C ALA A 362 -9.61 8.71 21.15
N ALA A 363 -9.72 9.32 19.96
CA ALA A 363 -10.49 10.54 19.74
C ALA A 363 -11.91 10.29 19.19
N VAL A 364 -12.06 9.29 18.32
CA VAL A 364 -13.29 8.98 17.58
C VAL A 364 -13.47 7.48 17.38
N HIS A 365 -14.71 7.07 17.12
CA HIS A 365 -15.01 5.70 16.70
C HIS A 365 -15.05 5.60 15.16
N PRO A 366 -14.22 4.75 14.55
CA PRO A 366 -14.30 4.48 13.12
C PRO A 366 -15.56 3.66 12.79
N VAL A 367 -16.21 4.01 11.69
CA VAL A 367 -17.35 3.30 11.11
C VAL A 367 -17.06 3.04 9.64
N LEU A 368 -17.11 1.78 9.24
CA LEU A 368 -16.95 1.40 7.85
C LEU A 368 -18.28 1.62 7.10
N ILE A 369 -18.24 2.42 6.03
CA ILE A 369 -19.40 2.65 5.16
C ILE A 369 -19.33 1.75 3.92
N SER A 370 -18.13 1.61 3.35
CA SER A 370 -17.91 0.79 2.16
C SER A 370 -16.47 0.27 2.12
N PRO A 371 -16.24 -0.97 1.64
CA PRO A 371 -17.23 -1.96 1.25
C PRO A 371 -17.95 -2.57 2.47
N SER A 372 -19.14 -3.15 2.28
CA SER A 372 -19.88 -3.78 3.38
C SER A 372 -19.36 -5.20 3.65
N PHE A 373 -18.87 -5.44 4.87
CA PHE A 373 -18.47 -6.75 5.37
C PHE A 373 -18.61 -6.84 6.89
N SER A 374 -18.54 -8.04 7.44
CA SER A 374 -18.62 -8.33 8.89
C SER A 374 -17.36 -9.05 9.37
N ALA A 375 -17.15 -9.11 10.70
CA ALA A 375 -16.02 -9.85 11.30
C ALA A 375 -15.96 -11.33 10.84
N ASP A 376 -17.11 -11.98 10.71
CA ASP A 376 -17.20 -13.39 10.29
C ASP A 376 -17.02 -13.58 8.78
N ARG A 377 -17.03 -12.49 8.00
CA ARG A 377 -17.00 -12.54 6.54
C ARG A 377 -16.17 -11.41 5.95
N LEU A 378 -14.88 -11.44 6.25
CA LEU A 378 -13.90 -10.52 5.69
C LEU A 378 -13.71 -10.75 4.17
N PRO A 379 -13.44 -9.69 3.39
CA PRO A 379 -13.14 -9.84 1.97
C PRO A 379 -11.74 -10.41 1.75
N ASP A 380 -11.53 -11.16 0.67
CA ASP A 380 -10.21 -11.70 0.30
C ASP A 380 -9.18 -10.61 -0.02
N ALA A 381 -9.63 -9.45 -0.50
CA ALA A 381 -8.81 -8.29 -0.76
C ALA A 381 -9.52 -7.04 -0.26
N LEU A 382 -8.77 -6.16 0.40
CA LEU A 382 -9.26 -4.89 0.89
C LEU A 382 -8.40 -3.77 0.33
N ASP A 383 -8.77 -3.27 -0.85
CA ASP A 383 -8.04 -2.17 -1.47
C ASP A 383 -8.30 -0.87 -0.66
N PRO A 384 -7.27 -0.23 -0.07
CA PRO A 384 -7.44 1.01 0.68
C PRO A 384 -8.06 2.14 -0.16
N ASP A 385 -7.93 2.06 -1.49
CA ASP A 385 -8.52 3.00 -2.43
C ASP A 385 -10.05 2.92 -2.52
N THR A 386 -10.63 1.80 -2.08
CA THR A 386 -12.08 1.55 -2.10
C THR A 386 -12.75 1.77 -0.75
N LEU A 387 -11.95 2.02 0.30
CA LEU A 387 -12.43 2.22 1.66
C LEU A 387 -13.08 3.59 1.84
N LEU A 388 -14.29 3.59 2.40
CA LEU A 388 -14.96 4.77 2.92
C LEU A 388 -15.23 4.58 4.40
N VAL A 389 -14.59 5.41 5.24
CA VAL A 389 -14.70 5.38 6.70
C VAL A 389 -15.29 6.70 7.19
N ALA A 390 -16.15 6.63 8.19
CA ALA A 390 -16.63 7.77 8.96
C ALA A 390 -16.13 7.72 10.40
N PHE A 391 -16.02 8.89 11.02
CA PHE A 391 -15.57 9.08 12.38
C PHE A 391 -16.69 9.66 13.23
N ARG A 392 -17.13 8.90 14.23
CA ARG A 392 -18.16 9.30 15.21
C ARG A 392 -17.52 9.77 16.51
N GLU A 393 -18.15 10.71 17.18
CA GLU A 393 -17.72 11.13 18.53
C GLU A 393 -17.93 10.01 19.54
N ALA A 394 -16.97 9.85 20.47
CA ALA A 394 -16.97 8.80 21.47
C ALA A 394 -18.16 8.86 22.46
N GLY A 395 -18.76 10.04 22.63
CA GLY A 395 -19.86 10.27 23.59
C GLY A 395 -21.27 9.90 23.11
N GLY A 396 -21.43 9.29 21.92
CA GLY A 396 -22.74 9.09 21.26
C GLY A 396 -23.19 7.64 21.05
N LEU A 397 -22.64 6.67 21.79
CA LEU A 397 -23.03 5.25 21.68
C LEU A 397 -24.35 4.99 22.43
N ILE A 398 -25.48 4.97 21.70
CA ILE A 398 -26.70 4.34 22.19
C ILE A 398 -26.53 2.81 22.06
N PRO A 399 -26.82 1.99 23.10
CA PRO A 399 -26.49 0.56 23.12
C PRO A 399 -27.20 -0.32 22.08
N ASP A 400 -28.18 0.22 21.34
CA ASP A 400 -29.12 -0.56 20.52
C ASP A 400 -28.78 -0.65 19.03
N GLY A 401 -27.52 -0.41 18.63
CA GLY A 401 -27.10 -0.55 17.21
C GLY A 401 -27.79 0.43 16.25
N ARG A 402 -28.47 1.46 16.76
CA ARG A 402 -29.11 2.51 15.97
C ARG A 402 -28.10 3.65 15.70
N VAL A 403 -27.96 3.99 14.43
CA VAL A 403 -27.11 5.08 13.95
C VAL A 403 -27.85 6.41 14.12
N THR A 404 -27.44 7.21 15.10
CA THR A 404 -27.74 8.64 15.17
C THR A 404 -26.45 9.40 14.90
N VAL A 405 -26.28 9.84 13.66
CA VAL A 405 -25.34 10.90 13.30
C VAL A 405 -25.99 12.22 13.73
N GLY A 406 -25.23 13.13 14.34
CA GLY A 406 -25.70 14.25 15.16
C GLY A 406 -26.96 14.97 14.65
N LEU A 407 -27.91 15.21 15.56
CA LEU A 407 -29.11 16.04 15.33
C LEU A 407 -28.82 17.49 15.79
N PRO A 408 -29.43 18.51 15.14
CA PRO A 408 -30.85 18.52 14.82
C PRO A 408 -31.13 18.82 13.34
N ALA A 409 -31.33 17.76 12.56
CA ALA A 409 -32.35 17.61 11.49
C ALA A 409 -31.80 16.78 10.34
N ALA A 410 -31.63 15.46 10.52
CA ALA A 410 -31.59 14.55 9.37
C ALA A 410 -31.91 13.12 9.79
N LEU A 411 -32.69 12.49 8.93
CA LEU A 411 -33.36 11.19 9.02
C LEU A 411 -32.50 10.02 9.53
N PRO A 412 -33.11 9.04 10.22
CA PRO A 412 -32.43 7.85 10.70
C PRO A 412 -31.87 7.02 9.55
N VAL A 413 -30.57 6.70 9.62
CA VAL A 413 -29.93 5.71 8.74
C VAL A 413 -30.47 4.34 9.15
N ARG A 414 -31.54 3.89 8.48
CA ARG A 414 -31.87 2.46 8.46
C ARG A 414 -30.94 1.77 7.49
N VAL A 415 -30.44 0.62 7.93
CA VAL A 415 -29.52 -0.32 7.28
C VAL A 415 -30.04 -0.87 5.92
N HIS A 416 -31.15 -0.38 5.38
CA HIS A 416 -31.67 -0.73 4.06
C HIS A 416 -32.14 0.52 3.31
N GLY A 417 -31.48 0.82 2.18
CA GLY A 417 -31.92 1.80 1.19
C GLY A 417 -31.64 3.26 1.55
N PHE A 418 -30.53 3.81 1.09
CA PHE A 418 -30.43 5.26 0.93
C PHE A 418 -31.54 5.71 -0.03
N ALA A 419 -32.42 6.60 0.42
CA ALA A 419 -33.43 7.19 -0.45
C ALA A 419 -32.71 7.90 -1.62
N PRO A 420 -33.18 7.78 -2.87
CA PRO A 420 -32.58 8.45 -4.03
C PRO A 420 -32.27 9.94 -3.82
N ALA A 421 -33.07 10.63 -3.01
CA ALA A 421 -32.87 12.02 -2.62
C ALA A 421 -31.54 12.30 -1.87
N ALA A 422 -31.02 11.34 -1.10
CA ALA A 422 -29.72 11.47 -0.42
C ALA A 422 -28.55 11.42 -1.43
N TYR A 423 -28.64 10.58 -2.46
CA TYR A 423 -27.70 10.59 -3.58
C TYR A 423 -27.83 11.87 -4.41
N GLY A 424 -29.04 12.41 -4.54
CA GLY A 424 -29.28 13.73 -5.14
C GLY A 424 -28.51 14.85 -4.42
N ALA A 425 -28.60 14.91 -3.09
CA ALA A 425 -27.88 15.92 -2.30
C ALA A 425 -26.34 15.76 -2.39
N LEU A 426 -25.83 14.54 -2.32
CA LEU A 426 -24.39 14.25 -2.47
C LEU A 426 -23.86 14.57 -3.87
N ALA A 427 -24.65 14.26 -4.91
CA ALA A 427 -24.33 14.62 -6.28
C ALA A 427 -24.32 16.16 -6.44
N HIS A 428 -25.24 16.88 -5.81
CA HIS A 428 -25.24 18.35 -5.82
C HIS A 428 -23.95 18.93 -5.21
N ALA A 429 -23.58 18.47 -4.01
CA ALA A 429 -22.36 18.93 -3.35
C ALA A 429 -21.08 18.60 -4.15
N SER A 430 -21.06 17.46 -4.85
CA SER A 430 -19.96 17.09 -5.76
C SER A 430 -19.92 17.98 -7.01
N ALA A 431 -21.06 18.35 -7.56
CA ALA A 431 -21.11 19.29 -8.67
C ALA A 431 -20.63 20.69 -8.25
N ASP A 432 -20.99 21.17 -7.07
CA ASP A 432 -20.52 22.47 -6.58
C ASP A 432 -19.00 22.48 -6.34
N ARG A 433 -18.42 21.35 -5.93
CA ARG A 433 -16.96 21.20 -5.87
C ARG A 433 -16.31 21.25 -7.24
N LEU A 434 -16.87 20.55 -8.23
CA LEU A 434 -16.38 20.55 -9.61
C LEU A 434 -16.45 21.95 -10.22
N GLU A 435 -17.49 22.72 -9.92
CA GLU A 435 -17.63 24.10 -10.38
C GLU A 435 -16.60 25.03 -9.72
N ARG A 436 -16.44 24.98 -8.39
CA ARG A 436 -15.37 25.74 -7.72
C ARG A 436 -13.98 25.38 -8.22
N HIS A 437 -13.75 24.11 -8.56
CA HIS A 437 -12.48 23.68 -9.14
C HIS A 437 -12.31 24.22 -10.57
N ALA A 438 -13.36 24.21 -11.39
CA ALA A 438 -13.36 24.84 -12.70
C ALA A 438 -13.04 26.35 -12.62
N GLU A 439 -13.66 27.05 -11.67
CA GLU A 439 -13.40 28.47 -11.41
C GLU A 439 -11.94 28.72 -11.00
N SER A 440 -11.39 27.88 -10.11
CA SER A 440 -9.99 27.96 -9.69
C SER A 440 -9.02 27.73 -10.85
N LEU A 441 -9.28 26.72 -11.70
CA LEU A 441 -8.48 26.44 -12.89
C LEU A 441 -8.56 27.59 -13.91
N ALA A 442 -9.75 28.17 -14.11
CA ALA A 442 -9.93 29.32 -14.99
C ALA A 442 -9.23 30.58 -14.44
N ALA A 443 -9.30 30.83 -13.13
CA ALA A 443 -8.59 31.92 -12.47
C ALA A 443 -7.07 31.76 -12.54
N CYS A 444 -6.58 30.52 -12.43
CA CYS A 444 -5.18 30.19 -12.61
C CYS A 444 -4.72 30.44 -14.05
N ALA A 445 -5.53 30.03 -15.04
CA ALA A 445 -5.28 30.34 -16.46
C ALA A 445 -5.41 31.84 -16.80
N GLY A 446 -6.10 32.62 -15.97
CA GLY A 446 -6.24 34.07 -16.12
C GLY A 446 -5.06 34.88 -15.57
N HIS A 447 -4.09 34.25 -14.88
CA HIS A 447 -2.90 34.96 -14.42
C HIS A 447 -1.93 35.20 -15.59
N SER A 448 -1.62 36.48 -15.85
CA SER A 448 -0.76 36.98 -16.93
C SER A 448 0.75 36.70 -16.74
N GLY A 449 1.10 35.67 -15.97
CA GLY A 449 2.49 35.26 -15.83
C GLY A 449 2.91 34.20 -16.85
N TRP A 450 1.94 33.63 -17.56
CA TRP A 450 2.06 32.38 -18.32
C TRP A 450 1.80 32.58 -19.82
N ASP A 451 1.63 33.82 -20.27
CA ASP A 451 1.27 34.21 -21.64
C ASP A 451 2.45 34.81 -22.43
N THR A 452 3.66 34.72 -21.88
CA THR A 452 4.86 35.34 -22.47
C THR A 452 5.55 34.46 -23.51
N ASP A 453 5.21 33.16 -23.59
CA ASP A 453 5.75 32.22 -24.57
C ASP A 453 4.74 31.15 -25.02
N GLU A 454 5.09 30.40 -26.06
CA GLU A 454 4.25 29.36 -26.65
C GLU A 454 3.96 28.18 -25.70
N ALA A 455 4.88 27.90 -24.77
CA ALA A 455 4.74 26.81 -23.82
C ALA A 455 3.72 27.18 -22.73
N GLY A 456 3.79 28.42 -22.24
CA GLY A 456 2.84 29.00 -21.31
C GLY A 456 1.44 29.11 -21.90
N GLU A 457 1.30 29.54 -23.16
CA GLU A 457 -0.01 29.57 -23.83
C GLU A 457 -0.60 28.15 -23.99
N ARG A 458 0.22 27.14 -24.29
CA ARG A 458 -0.22 25.73 -24.30
C ARG A 458 -0.70 25.26 -22.93
N PHE A 459 -0.02 25.67 -21.86
CA PHE A 459 -0.41 25.34 -20.49
C PHE A 459 -1.73 26.04 -20.09
N ARG A 460 -1.88 27.32 -20.45
CA ARG A 460 -3.11 28.10 -20.28
C ARG A 460 -4.31 27.44 -20.96
N MET A 461 -4.16 27.07 -22.23
CA MET A 461 -5.20 26.38 -23.00
C MET A 461 -5.54 25.00 -22.42
N THR A 462 -4.55 24.29 -21.88
CA THR A 462 -4.78 23.00 -21.20
C THR A 462 -5.59 23.18 -19.91
N LEU A 463 -5.27 24.19 -19.09
CA LEU A 463 -6.03 24.51 -17.88
C LEU A 463 -7.48 24.93 -18.20
N LEU A 464 -7.68 25.80 -19.19
CA LEU A 464 -9.03 26.22 -19.63
C LEU A 464 -9.84 25.02 -20.14
N GLY A 465 -9.22 24.14 -20.93
CA GLY A 465 -9.87 22.91 -21.37
C GLY A 465 -10.22 21.96 -20.21
N HIS A 466 -9.43 21.95 -19.14
CA HIS A 466 -9.73 21.17 -17.93
C HIS A 466 -10.85 21.82 -17.11
N ALA A 467 -10.85 23.15 -16.97
CA ALA A 467 -11.91 23.92 -16.34
C ALA A 467 -13.26 23.68 -17.03
N GLU A 468 -13.31 23.72 -18.36
CA GLU A 468 -14.52 23.47 -19.14
C GLU A 468 -15.05 22.04 -18.93
N ARG A 469 -14.17 21.03 -18.91
CA ARG A 469 -14.57 19.64 -18.61
C ARG A 469 -15.13 19.51 -17.19
N CYS A 470 -14.52 20.16 -16.20
CA CYS A 470 -15.01 20.16 -14.83
C CYS A 470 -16.38 20.84 -14.71
N ALA A 471 -16.58 21.99 -15.37
CA ALA A 471 -17.87 22.68 -15.40
C ALA A 471 -18.96 21.86 -16.10
N LYS A 472 -18.63 21.19 -17.22
CA LYS A 472 -19.54 20.29 -17.92
C LYS A 472 -19.92 19.09 -17.05
N ALA A 473 -18.94 18.47 -16.40
CA ALA A 473 -19.17 17.37 -15.47
C ALA A 473 -20.02 17.80 -14.27
N ALA A 474 -19.80 18.99 -13.71
CA ALA A 474 -20.66 19.57 -12.67
C ALA A 474 -22.12 19.69 -13.17
N GLY A 475 -22.32 20.20 -14.39
CA GLY A 475 -23.64 20.29 -15.01
C GLY A 475 -24.32 18.93 -15.22
N ASP A 476 -23.59 17.91 -15.68
CA ASP A 476 -24.08 16.54 -15.83
C ASP A 476 -24.47 15.93 -14.48
N VAL A 477 -23.62 16.10 -13.46
CA VAL A 477 -23.88 15.61 -12.11
C VAL A 477 -25.08 16.33 -11.48
N ARG A 478 -25.28 17.64 -11.70
CA ARG A 478 -26.50 18.36 -11.25
C ARG A 478 -27.76 17.84 -11.93
N ARG A 479 -27.71 17.53 -13.22
CA ARG A 479 -28.84 16.93 -13.94
C ARG A 479 -29.18 15.55 -13.39
N ALA A 480 -28.16 14.73 -13.12
CA ALA A 480 -28.35 13.43 -12.48
C ALA A 480 -28.90 13.58 -11.04
N ALA A 481 -28.37 14.53 -10.27
CA ALA A 481 -28.82 14.85 -8.92
C ALA A 481 -30.30 15.23 -8.87
N LYS A 482 -30.77 16.10 -9.78
CA LYS A 482 -32.18 16.50 -9.89
C LYS A 482 -33.09 15.30 -10.19
N ARG A 483 -32.66 14.40 -11.09
CA ARG A 483 -33.43 13.17 -11.41
C ARG A 483 -33.51 12.19 -10.24
N LEU A 484 -32.47 12.15 -9.39
CA LEU A 484 -32.43 11.32 -8.19
C LEU A 484 -33.22 11.93 -7.03
N ALA A 485 -33.38 13.25 -7.00
CA ALA A 485 -34.10 13.97 -5.95
C ALA A 485 -35.63 13.98 -6.10
N GLY A 486 -36.15 13.72 -7.30
CA GLY A 486 -37.58 13.80 -7.62
C GLY A 486 -37.98 15.16 -8.16
#